data_AF-A0A2T7U4R7-F1
#
_entry.id   AF-A0A2T7U4R7-F1
#
_cell.length_a   1.000
_cell.length_b   1.000
_cell.length_c   1.000
_cell.angle_alpha   90.00
_cell.angle_beta   90.00
_cell.angle_gamma   90.00
#
_symmetry.space_group_name_H-M   'P 1'
#
loop_
_entity.id
_entity.type
_entity.pdbx_description
1 polymer ?
#
loop_
_entity_poly.entity_id
_entity_poly.type
_entity_poly.pdbx_seq_one_letter_code
_entity_poly.pdbx_strand_id
1 'polypeptide(L)' 'MSIEFYVIKHHGSSRIRVNGKHHGEYDSRVAAINAAVVGAQAAGSGAKVFSTGIVSQYSHEWRARES' A
#
# COMPACT_ATOMS: atom_id res chain seq x y z
N MET A 1 8.71 11.41 9.97
CA MET A 1 7.54 10.50 10.04
C MET A 1 7.49 9.73 8.74
N SER A 2 7.60 8.40 8.78
CA SER A 2 7.45 7.54 7.60
C SER A 2 5.97 7.35 7.28
N ILE A 3 5.57 7.52 6.02
CA ILE A 3 4.19 7.27 5.58
C ILE A 3 4.09 5.80 5.13
N GLU A 4 3.10 5.09 5.65
CA GLU A 4 2.90 3.66 5.38
C GLU A 4 1.61 3.47 4.57
N PHE A 5 1.74 2.78 3.44
CA PHE A 5 0.65 2.39 2.55
C PHE A 5 0.40 0.90 2.72
N TYR A 6 -0.84 0.52 3.04
CA TYR A 6 -1.24 -0.87 3.22
C TYR A 6 -2.26 -1.26 2.18
N VAL A 7 -1.90 -2.15 1.26
CA VAL A 7 -2.85 -2.76 0.33
C VAL A 7 -3.61 -3.86 1.07
N ILE A 8 -4.93 -3.70 1.17
CA ILE A 8 -5.82 -4.64 1.85
C ILE A 8 -6.88 -5.16 0.88
N LYS A 9 -7.41 -6.36 1.17
CA LYS A 9 -8.63 -6.84 0.52
C LYS A 9 -9.83 -6.45 1.38
N HIS A 10 -10.79 -5.76 0.80
CA HIS A 10 -11.98 -5.25 1.50
C HIS A 10 -13.19 -5.36 0.58
N HIS A 11 -14.21 -6.12 0.99
CA HIS A 11 -15.46 -6.32 0.23
C HIS A 11 -15.24 -6.80 -1.22
N GLY A 12 -14.34 -7.76 -1.42
CA GLY A 12 -14.07 -8.34 -2.74
C GLY A 12 -13.00 -7.59 -3.54
N SER A 13 -12.81 -6.30 -3.29
CA SER A 13 -11.86 -5.46 -4.03
C SER A 13 -10.57 -5.19 -3.24
N SER A 14 -9.50 -4.85 -3.95
CA SER A 14 -8.26 -4.37 -3.32
C SER A 14 -8.36 -2.86 -3.08
N ARG A 15 -7.90 -2.39 -1.92
CA ARG A 15 -7.91 -0.97 -1.52
C ARG A 15 -6.59 -0.61 -0.86
N ILE A 16 -6.26 0.68 -0.83
CA ILE A 16 -5.05 1.19 -0.16
C ILE A 16 -5.46 1.87 1.14
N ARG A 17 -4.86 1.49 2.26
CA ARG A 17 -5.01 2.16 3.55
C ARG A 17 -3.77 3.00 3.84
N VAL A 18 -3.95 4.30 4.04
CA VAL A 18 -2.88 5.21 4.47
C VAL A 18 -3.43 6.12 5.57
N ASN A 19 -2.66 6.32 6.64
CA ASN A 19 -3.07 7.12 7.81
C ASN A 19 -4.47 6.74 8.36
N GLY A 20 -4.81 5.44 8.34
CA GLY A 20 -6.08 4.92 8.82
C GLY A 20 -7.29 5.10 7.88
N LYS A 21 -7.11 5.74 6.71
CA LYS A 21 -8.17 5.94 5.71
C LYS A 21 -8.02 4.99 4.54
N HIS A 22 -9.14 4.49 4.00
CA HIS A 22 -9.17 3.66 2.80
C HIS A 22 -9.31 4.53 1.55
N HIS A 23 -8.54 4.22 0.51
CA HIS A 23 -8.45 4.94 -0.75
C HIS A 23 -8.50 3.97 -1.93
N GLY A 24 -9.22 4.41 -2.98
CA GLY A 24 -9.35 3.68 -4.23
C GLY A 24 -10.11 2.37 -4.09
N GLU A 25 -10.44 1.82 -5.26
CA GLU A 25 -10.94 0.46 -5.41
C GLU A 25 -10.28 -0.10 -6.67
N TYR A 26 -9.61 -1.25 -6.51
CA TYR A 26 -8.80 -1.86 -7.55
C TYR A 26 -9.23 -3.30 -7.76
N ASP A 27 -9.33 -3.69 -9.03
CA ASP A 27 -9.77 -5.03 -9.45
C ASP A 27 -8.76 -6.13 -9.10
N SER A 28 -7.52 -5.75 -8.77
CA SER A 28 -6.48 -6.70 -8.37
C SER A 28 -5.54 -6.13 -7.30
N ARG A 29 -4.94 -7.04 -6.51
CA ARG A 29 -3.89 -6.71 -5.54
C ARG A 29 -2.71 -6.00 -6.21
N VAL A 30 -2.30 -6.45 -7.39
CA VAL A 30 -1.18 -5.88 -8.15
C VAL A 30 -1.46 -4.44 -8.56
N ALA A 31 -2.67 -4.14 -9.04
CA ALA A 31 -3.07 -2.77 -9.38
C ALA A 31 -3.03 -1.85 -8.15
N ALA A 32 -3.53 -2.33 -7.00
CA ALA A 32 -3.47 -1.58 -5.74
C ALA A 32 -2.03 -1.37 -5.24
N ILE A 33 -1.14 -2.34 -5.40
CA ILE A 33 0.29 -2.20 -5.06
C ILE A 33 0.94 -1.13 -5.94
N ASN A 34 0.74 -1.18 -7.25
CA ASN A 34 1.32 -0.19 -8.17
C ASN A 34 0.85 1.23 -7.83
N ALA A 35 -0.45 1.41 -7.56
CA ALA A 35 -0.98 2.70 -7.15
C ALA A 35 -0.44 3.14 -5.76
N ALA A 36 -0.26 2.22 -4.82
CA ALA A 36 0.35 2.50 -3.53
C ALA A 36 1.82 2.92 -3.67
N VAL A 37 2.59 2.30 -4.58
CA VAL A 37 3.97 2.68 -4.88
C VAL A 37 4.04 4.09 -5.46
N VAL A 38 3.18 4.44 -6.42
CA VAL A 38 3.11 5.80 -6.97
C VAL A 38 2.79 6.82 -5.87
N GLY A 39 1.82 6.51 -5.00
CA GLY A 39 1.49 7.35 -3.84
C GLY A 39 2.66 7.49 -2.86
N ALA A 40 3.38 6.40 -2.60
CA ALA A 40 4.52 6.37 -1.70
C ALA A 40 5.73 7.14 -2.25
N GLN A 41 5.95 7.09 -3.57
CA GLN A 41 6.96 7.90 -4.25
C GLN A 41 6.65 9.40 -4.13
N ALA A 42 5.38 9.80 -4.32
CA ALA A 42 4.95 11.19 -4.16
C ALA A 42 5.04 11.67 -2.70
N ALA A 43 4.88 10.76 -1.73
CA ALA A 43 4.98 11.05 -0.30
C ALA A 43 6.42 11.33 0.18
N GLY A 44 7.44 10.91 -0.58
CA GLY A 44 8.84 11.21 -0.32
C GLY A 44 9.57 10.16 0.53
N SER A 45 10.73 10.56 1.05
CA SER A 45 11.67 9.66 1.72
C SER A 45 11.07 8.96 2.94
N GLY A 46 11.41 7.68 3.12
CA GLY A 46 10.94 6.86 4.22
C GLY A 46 9.53 6.29 4.06
N ALA A 47 8.85 6.53 2.93
CA ALA A 47 7.57 5.88 2.64
C ALA A 47 7.73 4.37 2.40
N LYS A 48 6.73 3.58 2.81
CA LYS A 48 6.72 2.11 2.69
C LYS A 48 5.38 1.62 2.17
N VAL A 49 5.41 0.54 1.40
CA VAL A 49 4.22 -0.15 0.89
C VAL A 49 4.23 -1.59 1.41
N PHE A 50 3.12 -1.95 2.02
CA PHE A 50 2.82 -3.28 2.50
C PHE A 50 1.58 -3.80 1.80
N SER A 51 1.43 -5.12 1.70
CA SER A 51 0.19 -5.71 1.20
C SER A 51 -0.22 -6.94 2.02
N THR A 52 -1.53 -7.11 2.26
CA THR A 52 -2.04 -8.30 2.95
C THR A 52 -2.00 -9.50 2.02
N GLY A 53 -1.27 -10.54 2.44
CA GLY A 53 -1.34 -11.86 1.81
C GLY A 53 -2.60 -12.64 2.18
N ILE A 54 -2.65 -13.91 1.77
CA ILE A 54 -3.79 -14.83 2.00
C ILE A 54 -4.00 -15.12 3.51
N VAL A 55 -2.96 -14.97 4.33
CA VAL A 55 -2.91 -15.41 5.74
C VAL A 55 -2.95 -14.25 6.76
N SER A 56 -3.56 -13.11 6.40
CA SER A 56 -3.64 -11.90 7.24
C SER A 56 -2.28 -11.30 7.67
N GLN A 57 -1.17 -11.75 7.07
CA GLN A 57 0.15 -11.17 7.26
C GLN A 57 0.42 -10.11 6.19
N TYR A 58 1.08 -9.02 6.58
CA TYR A 58 1.53 -7.98 5.67
C TYR A 58 2.91 -8.35 5.10
N SER A 59 3.00 -8.41 3.78
CA SER A 59 4.26 -8.52 3.05
C SER A 59 4.77 -7.12 2.70
N HIS A 60 6.07 -6.89 2.86
CA HIS A 60 6.72 -5.65 2.46
C HIS A 60 6.98 -5.66 0.96
N GLU A 61 6.23 -4.85 0.20
CA GLU A 61 6.29 -4.83 -1.26
C GLU A 61 7.31 -3.80 -1.77
N TRP A 62 7.46 -2.67 -1.07
CA TRP A 62 8.30 -1.58 -1.52
C TRP A 62 8.69 -0.63 -0.37
N ARG A 63 9.87 -0.02 -0.47
CA ARG A 63 10.28 1.10 0.39
C ARG A 63 10.99 2.17 -0.42
N ALA A 64 10.80 3.42 -0.03
CA ALA A 64 11.62 4.53 -0.48
C ALA A 64 13.06 4.31 -0.01
N ARG A 65 14.02 4.67 -0.86
CA ARG A 65 15.44 4.67 -0.47
C ARG A 65 15.64 5.77 0.57
N GLU A 66 16.19 5.40 1.72
CA GLU A 66 16.65 6.38 2.69
C GLU A 66 17.83 7.11 2.04
N SER A 67 17.70 8.43 1.87
CA SER A 67 18.74 9.29 1.29
C SER A 67 19.63 9.84 2.39
#